data_AF-A0A2W6YZG8-F1
#
_entry.id   AF-A0A2W6YZG8-F1
#
_cell.length_a   1.000
_cell.length_b   1.000
_cell.length_c   1.000
_cell.angle_alpha   90.00
_cell.angle_beta   90.00
_cell.angle_gamma   90.00
#
_symmetry.space_group_name_H-M   'P 1'
#
loop_
_entity.id
_entity.type
_entity.pdbx_description
1 polymer ?
#
loop_
_entity_poly.entity_id
_entity_poly.type
_entity_poly.pdbx_seq_one_letter_code
_entity_poly.pdbx_strand_id
1 'polypeptide(L)'
;MCPHRTVVTSPGPYLALKTGSGDRQLSLVGGSYWTVGRGDDNNLVLPDRWISRNHAMLQGADSGRFYLIDLGSRNGTFVNGRRVSVPVILHDGDLLTFGQTELRFFSPRDAAAALDETLGGARSQDATATAMLHVRQLISVMVVDIRDFTVLTRQIDEKILSEAIGTWFRRAGEIIGQYGSWVDKYIGDAVMTVWVHSPEGADQASLVKILQAVSTLAEMTSQLHEQFPLPFPLRIGAGINTGYAMVGNTGSGDRPDYTALGDTVNAAFRLESSTKPLGLDIALGETTYKYLQMSGADDPCFKRFTVEMKGYEEPITTRAGTFTDLNKFLAEYA
;
A
#
# COMPACT_ATOMS: atom_id res chain seq x y z
N MET A 1 -30.97 24.71 -38.94
CA MET A 1 -30.74 23.32 -38.52
C MET A 1 -29.26 23.18 -38.21
N CYS A 2 -28.90 23.11 -36.93
CA CYS A 2 -27.52 22.86 -36.51
C CYS A 2 -27.27 21.34 -36.52
N PRO A 3 -26.16 20.83 -37.06
CA PRO A 3 -25.88 19.41 -37.01
C PRO A 3 -25.56 19.00 -35.57
N HIS A 4 -26.25 17.97 -35.09
CA HIS A 4 -25.96 17.31 -33.83
C HIS A 4 -24.50 16.86 -33.81
N ARG A 5 -23.70 17.47 -32.92
CA ARG A 5 -22.36 16.99 -32.58
C ARG A 5 -22.55 15.72 -31.76
N THR A 6 -22.42 14.56 -32.39
CA THR A 6 -22.34 13.28 -31.70
C THR A 6 -21.12 13.33 -30.78
N VAL A 7 -21.36 13.44 -29.48
CA VAL A 7 -20.30 13.34 -28.45
C VAL A 7 -19.85 11.88 -28.46
N VAL A 8 -18.80 11.58 -29.21
CA VAL A 8 -18.07 10.32 -29.06
C VAL A 8 -17.36 10.43 -27.72
N THR A 9 -17.91 9.78 -26.70
CA THR A 9 -17.26 9.65 -25.39
C THR A 9 -15.93 8.93 -25.61
N SER A 10 -14.79 9.59 -25.35
CA SER A 10 -13.50 8.91 -25.33
C SER A 10 -13.61 7.71 -24.37
N PRO A 11 -13.19 6.50 -24.78
CA PRO A 11 -13.28 5.33 -23.92
C PRO A 11 -12.42 5.59 -22.68
N GLY A 12 -13.00 5.41 -21.48
CA GLY A 12 -12.25 5.49 -20.23
C GLY A 12 -11.15 4.43 -20.16
N PRO A 13 -10.31 4.44 -19.11
CA PRO A 13 -9.21 3.49 -18.97
C PRO A 13 -9.69 2.04 -19.05
N TYR A 14 -8.89 1.17 -19.67
CA TYR A 14 -9.25 -0.24 -19.88
C TYR A 14 -8.03 -1.16 -19.97
N LEU A 15 -8.25 -2.46 -19.74
CA LEU A 15 -7.31 -3.52 -20.09
C LEU A 15 -7.72 -4.17 -21.40
N ALA A 16 -6.78 -4.32 -22.33
CA ALA A 16 -6.97 -5.05 -23.58
C ALA A 16 -6.28 -6.40 -23.53
N LEU A 17 -7.05 -7.46 -23.78
CA LEU A 17 -6.57 -8.82 -23.97
C LEU A 17 -6.69 -9.18 -25.45
N LYS A 18 -5.57 -9.45 -26.12
CA LYS A 18 -5.57 -9.97 -27.49
C LYS A 18 -5.78 -11.48 -27.47
N THR A 19 -6.89 -11.96 -28.01
CA THR A 19 -7.12 -13.41 -28.20
C THR A 19 -7.18 -13.74 -29.68
N GLY A 20 -6.92 -15.01 -30.05
CA GLY A 20 -7.06 -15.46 -31.45
C GLY A 20 -8.49 -15.35 -32.01
N SER A 21 -9.48 -15.13 -31.13
CA SER A 21 -10.91 -14.96 -31.42
C SER A 21 -11.39 -13.51 -31.38
N GLY A 22 -10.49 -12.54 -31.15
CA GLY A 22 -10.79 -11.10 -31.07
C GLY A 22 -10.24 -10.43 -29.81
N ASP A 23 -10.31 -9.09 -29.78
CA ASP A 23 -9.84 -8.29 -28.64
C ASP A 23 -10.93 -8.23 -27.55
N ARG A 24 -10.61 -8.68 -26.35
CA ARG A 24 -11.46 -8.53 -25.15
C ARG A 24 -11.00 -7.31 -24.36
N GLN A 25 -11.94 -6.48 -23.89
CA GLN A 25 -11.63 -5.29 -23.10
C GLN A 25 -12.35 -5.33 -21.75
N LEU A 26 -11.63 -5.02 -20.67
CA LEU A 26 -12.22 -4.73 -19.37
C LEU A 26 -12.20 -3.21 -19.15
N SER A 27 -13.38 -2.61 -19.05
CA SER A 27 -13.53 -1.19 -18.67
C SER A 27 -13.16 -1.00 -17.20
N LEU A 28 -12.32 -0.01 -16.92
CA LEU A 28 -11.89 0.37 -15.58
C LEU A 28 -12.59 1.67 -15.13
N VAL A 29 -13.88 1.79 -15.47
CA VAL A 29 -14.72 2.96 -15.14
C VAL A 29 -15.80 2.56 -14.14
N GLY A 30 -16.07 3.42 -13.16
CA GLY A 30 -17.19 3.27 -12.22
C GLY A 30 -16.92 2.34 -11.02
N GLY A 31 -15.69 1.88 -10.84
CA GLY A 31 -15.24 1.12 -9.68
C GLY A 31 -13.97 1.74 -9.09
N SER A 32 -13.60 1.34 -7.86
CA SER A 32 -12.34 1.71 -7.20
C SER A 32 -11.28 0.60 -7.28
N TYR A 33 -11.68 -0.63 -7.64
CA TYR A 33 -10.78 -1.74 -7.87
C TYR A 33 -11.38 -2.79 -8.81
N TRP A 34 -10.51 -3.60 -9.42
CA TRP A 34 -10.86 -4.70 -10.32
C TRP A 34 -9.95 -5.90 -10.08
N THR A 35 -10.52 -7.08 -9.91
CA THR A 35 -9.76 -8.31 -9.68
C THR A 35 -9.51 -9.08 -10.97
N VAL A 36 -8.32 -9.70 -11.05
CA VAL A 36 -7.88 -10.56 -12.16
C VAL A 36 -7.56 -11.94 -11.60
N GLY A 37 -8.10 -12.97 -12.22
CA GLY A 37 -7.90 -14.33 -11.74
C GLY A 37 -8.55 -15.39 -12.61
N ARG A 38 -8.28 -16.66 -12.29
CA ARG A 38 -8.92 -17.82 -12.92
C ARG A 38 -10.32 -18.11 -12.39
N GLY A 39 -10.62 -17.64 -11.16
CA GLY A 39 -11.94 -17.81 -10.55
C GLY A 39 -13.01 -17.02 -11.30
N ASP A 40 -14.24 -17.54 -11.31
CA ASP A 40 -15.40 -16.91 -11.95
C ASP A 40 -15.96 -15.71 -11.18
N ASP A 41 -15.49 -15.51 -9.95
CA ASP A 41 -15.74 -14.38 -9.06
C ASP A 41 -14.91 -13.13 -9.39
N ASN A 42 -13.96 -13.22 -10.33
CA ASN A 42 -13.09 -12.11 -10.70
C ASN A 42 -13.73 -11.19 -11.75
N ASN A 43 -13.43 -9.88 -11.68
CA ASN A 43 -13.89 -8.94 -12.70
C ASN A 43 -13.33 -9.29 -14.09
N LEU A 44 -12.08 -9.75 -14.14
CA LEU A 44 -11.46 -10.31 -15.32
C LEU A 44 -11.08 -11.77 -15.11
N VAL A 45 -11.94 -12.65 -15.64
CA VAL A 45 -11.73 -14.10 -15.62
C VAL A 45 -10.79 -14.52 -16.75
N LEU A 46 -9.61 -15.01 -16.38
CA LEU A 46 -8.60 -15.57 -17.27
C LEU A 46 -8.47 -17.07 -17.02
N PRO A 47 -9.03 -17.95 -17.88
CA PRO A 47 -9.11 -19.40 -17.65
C PRO A 47 -7.77 -20.15 -17.89
N ASP A 48 -6.65 -19.52 -17.56
CA ASP A 48 -5.30 -20.10 -17.66
C ASP A 48 -4.93 -20.82 -16.35
N ARG A 49 -4.46 -22.06 -16.46
CA ARG A 49 -4.02 -22.87 -15.31
C ARG A 49 -2.83 -22.28 -14.56
N TRP A 50 -2.03 -21.42 -15.21
CA TRP A 50 -0.90 -20.72 -14.61
C TRP A 50 -1.32 -19.47 -13.84
N ILE A 51 -2.61 -19.13 -13.87
CA ILE A 51 -3.19 -18.02 -13.13
C ILE A 51 -3.87 -18.57 -11.87
N SER A 52 -3.50 -18.01 -10.71
CA SER A 52 -4.19 -18.26 -9.44
C SER A 52 -5.69 -17.92 -9.53
N ARG A 53 -6.51 -18.55 -8.67
CA ARG A 53 -7.95 -18.23 -8.61
C ARG A 53 -8.18 -16.74 -8.40
N ASN A 54 -7.51 -16.15 -7.42
CA ASN A 54 -7.37 -14.71 -7.21
C ASN A 54 -5.89 -14.36 -7.40
N HIS A 55 -5.56 -13.66 -8.49
CA HIS A 55 -4.16 -13.51 -8.92
C HIS A 55 -3.62 -12.12 -8.63
N ALA A 56 -4.35 -11.10 -9.08
CA ALA A 56 -3.94 -9.72 -8.97
C ALA A 56 -5.15 -8.80 -8.83
N MET A 57 -4.89 -7.57 -8.42
CA MET A 57 -5.88 -6.51 -8.33
C MET A 57 -5.33 -5.26 -9.01
N LEU A 58 -6.18 -4.62 -9.80
CA LEU A 58 -6.00 -3.24 -10.22
C LEU A 58 -6.78 -2.35 -9.28
N GLN A 59 -6.13 -1.35 -8.70
CA GLN A 59 -6.78 -0.34 -7.88
C GLN A 59 -6.77 1.00 -8.62
N GLY A 60 -7.94 1.61 -8.79
CA GLY A 60 -8.09 2.94 -9.34
C GLY A 60 -8.11 3.96 -8.21
N ALA A 61 -7.24 4.97 -8.28
CA ALA A 61 -7.26 6.11 -7.37
C ALA A 61 -8.16 7.22 -7.93
N ASP A 62 -8.67 8.09 -7.06
CA ASP A 62 -9.47 9.26 -7.45
C ASP A 62 -8.71 10.23 -8.38
N SER A 63 -7.36 10.15 -8.36
CA SER A 63 -6.46 10.88 -9.27
C SER A 63 -6.54 10.40 -10.73
N GLY A 64 -7.17 9.25 -10.98
CA GLY A 64 -7.22 8.61 -12.29
C GLY A 64 -6.02 7.70 -12.58
N ARG A 65 -5.13 7.48 -11.61
CA ARG A 65 -4.04 6.49 -11.70
C ARG A 65 -4.52 5.09 -11.36
N PHE A 66 -3.80 4.11 -11.91
CA PHE A 66 -4.05 2.69 -11.66
C PHE A 66 -2.82 2.03 -11.07
N TYR A 67 -3.02 1.23 -10.03
CA TYR A 67 -1.98 0.43 -9.39
C TYR A 67 -2.26 -1.05 -9.66
N LEU A 68 -1.24 -1.80 -10.04
CA LEU A 68 -1.30 -3.26 -10.14
C LEU A 68 -0.66 -3.90 -8.91
N ILE A 69 -1.40 -4.80 -8.28
CA ILE A 69 -1.03 -5.47 -7.02
C ILE A 69 -1.11 -6.97 -7.26
N ASP A 70 -0.03 -7.70 -6.98
CA ASP A 70 -0.03 -9.17 -6.94
C ASP A 70 -0.60 -9.65 -5.60
N LEU A 71 -1.56 -10.58 -5.63
CA LEU A 71 -2.23 -11.11 -4.43
C LEU A 71 -1.56 -12.38 -3.90
N GLY A 72 -0.24 -12.50 -4.03
CA GLY A 72 0.52 -13.69 -3.67
C GLY A 72 0.34 -14.81 -4.69
N SER A 73 0.31 -14.46 -5.97
CA SER A 73 0.09 -15.42 -7.05
C SER A 73 1.23 -16.44 -7.12
N ARG A 74 0.91 -17.69 -7.47
CA ARG A 74 1.90 -18.79 -7.48
C ARG A 74 3.04 -18.54 -8.48
N ASN A 75 2.72 -17.92 -9.61
CA ASN A 75 3.66 -17.71 -10.71
C ASN A 75 4.11 -16.24 -10.86
N GLY A 76 3.58 -15.33 -10.03
CA GLY A 76 3.87 -13.91 -10.09
C GLY A 76 3.10 -13.16 -11.17
N THR A 77 2.88 -11.88 -10.89
CA THR A 77 2.44 -10.85 -11.83
C THR A 77 3.65 -10.06 -12.33
N PHE A 78 3.62 -9.58 -13.58
CA PHE A 78 4.70 -8.79 -14.17
C PHE A 78 4.18 -7.55 -14.89
N VAL A 79 4.95 -6.46 -14.87
CA VAL A 79 4.75 -5.26 -15.68
C VAL A 79 6.01 -5.04 -16.52
N ASN A 80 5.87 -5.00 -17.84
CA ASN A 80 6.97 -4.87 -18.81
C ASN A 80 8.12 -5.85 -18.52
N GLY A 81 7.77 -7.10 -18.18
CA GLY A 81 8.72 -8.17 -17.85
C GLY A 81 9.34 -8.12 -16.44
N ARG A 82 9.03 -7.10 -15.63
CA ARG A 82 9.52 -7.00 -14.25
C ARG A 82 8.47 -7.53 -13.28
N ARG A 83 8.89 -8.39 -12.35
CA ARG A 83 7.99 -9.00 -11.36
C ARG A 83 7.43 -7.95 -10.41
N VAL A 84 6.13 -7.97 -10.20
CA VAL A 84 5.41 -7.16 -9.22
C VAL A 84 5.58 -7.81 -7.85
N SER A 85 6.53 -7.30 -7.06
CA SER A 85 6.74 -7.69 -5.66
C SER A 85 6.13 -6.70 -4.66
N VAL A 86 5.80 -5.50 -5.15
CA VAL A 86 5.10 -4.42 -4.47
C VAL A 86 4.15 -3.78 -5.49
N PRO A 87 3.10 -3.03 -5.07
CA PRO A 87 2.22 -2.35 -6.01
C PRO A 87 2.97 -1.50 -7.05
N VAL A 88 2.60 -1.61 -8.33
CA VAL A 88 3.22 -0.89 -9.45
C VAL A 88 2.21 0.06 -10.09
N ILE A 89 2.57 1.33 -10.29
CA ILE A 89 1.75 2.29 -11.05
C ILE A 89 1.78 1.89 -12.53
N LEU A 90 0.61 1.80 -13.15
CA LEU A 90 0.46 1.51 -14.57
C LEU A 90 0.43 2.81 -15.38
N HIS A 91 1.12 2.79 -16.52
CA HIS A 91 1.14 3.85 -17.52
C HIS A 91 0.52 3.37 -18.83
N ASP A 92 -0.08 4.29 -19.60
CA ASP A 92 -0.63 3.95 -20.91
C ASP A 92 0.37 3.17 -21.77
N GLY A 93 -0.10 2.03 -22.27
CA GLY A 93 0.70 1.11 -23.08
C GLY A 93 1.44 0.03 -22.30
N ASP A 94 1.45 0.03 -20.96
CA ASP A 94 2.13 -1.00 -20.17
C ASP A 94 1.63 -2.42 -20.51
N LEU A 95 2.58 -3.35 -20.60
CA LEU A 95 2.32 -4.77 -20.81
C LEU A 95 2.27 -5.49 -19.46
N LEU A 96 1.10 -6.01 -19.11
CA LEU A 96 0.85 -6.78 -17.89
C LEU A 96 0.89 -8.27 -18.23
N THR A 97 1.57 -9.06 -17.42
CA THR A 97 1.62 -10.52 -17.61
C THR A 97 1.15 -11.23 -16.35
N PHE A 98 0.18 -12.14 -16.52
CA PHE A 98 -0.34 -13.03 -15.48
C PHE A 98 -0.24 -14.47 -15.98
N GLY A 99 0.55 -15.33 -15.33
CA GLY A 99 0.80 -16.68 -15.86
C GLY A 99 1.44 -16.61 -17.24
N GLN A 100 0.74 -17.09 -18.28
CA GLN A 100 1.17 -16.98 -19.69
C GLN A 100 0.35 -15.95 -20.50
N THR A 101 -0.54 -15.23 -19.83
CA THR A 101 -1.46 -14.29 -20.50
C THR A 101 -0.92 -12.87 -20.42
N GLU A 102 -0.91 -12.18 -21.56
CA GLU A 102 -0.50 -10.78 -21.66
C GLU A 102 -1.71 -9.86 -21.91
N LEU A 103 -1.73 -8.74 -21.20
CA LEU A 103 -2.72 -7.68 -21.35
C LEU A 103 -2.02 -6.34 -21.50
N ARG A 104 -2.62 -5.44 -22.26
CA ARG A 104 -2.12 -4.07 -22.37
C ARG A 104 -3.04 -3.11 -21.63
N PHE A 105 -2.47 -2.26 -20.80
CA PHE A 105 -3.20 -1.20 -20.13
C PHE A 105 -3.29 0.03 -21.02
N PHE A 106 -4.48 0.65 -21.05
CA PHE A 106 -4.74 1.87 -21.81
C PHE A 106 -5.40 2.90 -20.91
N SER A 107 -4.87 4.12 -20.94
CA SER A 107 -5.33 5.27 -20.17
C SER A 107 -5.22 6.55 -21.01
N PRO A 108 -6.33 7.07 -21.57
CA PRO A 108 -6.30 8.26 -22.42
C PRO A 108 -5.82 9.53 -21.70
N ARG A 109 -5.94 9.58 -20.37
CA ARG A 109 -5.44 10.70 -19.55
C ARG A 109 -3.92 10.71 -19.47
N ASP A 110 -3.27 9.54 -19.41
CA ASP A 110 -1.81 9.43 -19.46
C ASP A 110 -1.27 9.71 -20.87
N ALA A 111 -1.98 9.26 -21.91
CA ALA A 111 -1.59 9.52 -23.30
C ALA A 111 -1.62 11.03 -23.65
N ALA A 112 -2.62 11.77 -23.17
CA ALA A 112 -2.73 13.21 -23.37
C ALA A 112 -1.64 14.01 -22.61
N ALA A 113 -1.24 13.56 -21.42
CA ALA A 113 -0.15 14.16 -20.66
C ALA A 113 1.21 13.98 -21.36
N ALA A 114 1.45 12.83 -22.02
CA ALA A 114 2.68 12.56 -22.77
C ALA A 114 2.76 13.34 -24.11
N LEU A 115 1.61 13.62 -24.75
CA LEU A 115 1.54 14.37 -26.02
C LEU A 115 1.83 15.87 -25.84
N ASP A 116 1.46 16.47 -24.71
CA ASP A 116 1.72 17.88 -24.40
C ASP A 116 3.23 18.14 -24.15
N GLU A 117 3.96 17.15 -23.61
CA GLU A 117 5.42 17.20 -23.47
C GLU A 117 6.16 17.14 -24.82
N THR A 118 5.56 16.51 -25.84
CA THR A 118 6.22 16.26 -27.14
C THR A 118 6.17 17.48 -28.08
N LEU A 119 5.16 18.36 -27.92
CA LEU A 119 4.99 19.58 -28.73
C LEU A 119 5.78 20.79 -28.18
N GLY A 120 6.37 20.66 -26.99
CA GLY A 120 7.07 21.70 -26.23
C GLY A 120 8.54 22.01 -26.58
N GLY A 121 9.07 21.51 -27.70
CA GLY A 121 10.25 22.12 -28.34
C GLY A 121 11.46 21.23 -28.54
N ALA A 122 11.99 21.30 -29.77
CA ALA A 122 13.28 20.76 -30.17
C ALA A 122 14.43 21.43 -29.38
N ARG A 123 14.96 20.75 -28.36
CA ARG A 123 16.30 20.98 -27.80
C ARG A 123 16.94 19.64 -27.46
N SER A 124 18.09 19.39 -28.09
CA SER A 124 19.19 18.45 -27.75
C SER A 124 18.84 17.13 -27.04
N GLN A 125 19.22 16.02 -27.68
CA GLN A 125 19.06 14.62 -27.24
C GLN A 125 19.82 14.22 -25.94
N ASP A 126 20.09 15.14 -25.02
CA ASP A 126 20.72 14.88 -23.71
C ASP A 126 19.87 15.34 -22.50
N ALA A 127 18.56 15.58 -22.68
CA ALA A 127 17.70 16.13 -21.61
C ALA A 127 16.36 15.40 -21.44
N THR A 128 16.32 14.07 -21.51
CA THR A 128 15.13 13.26 -21.14
C THR A 128 15.04 13.03 -19.62
N ALA A 129 15.24 14.10 -18.87
CA ALA A 129 15.04 14.15 -17.42
C ALA A 129 14.27 15.43 -17.10
N THR A 130 13.06 15.57 -17.66
CA THR A 130 12.11 16.57 -17.19
C THR A 130 11.82 16.23 -15.74
N ALA A 131 12.38 17.05 -14.86
CA ALA A 131 12.56 16.75 -13.46
C ALA A 131 11.24 16.43 -12.77
N MET A 132 11.02 15.14 -12.47
CA MET A 132 10.31 14.76 -11.26
C MET A 132 11.01 15.50 -10.12
N LEU A 133 10.33 16.48 -9.50
CA LEU A 133 10.80 17.07 -8.25
C LEU A 133 10.65 16.01 -7.15
N HIS A 134 11.62 15.12 -7.14
CA HIS A 134 11.92 14.16 -6.09
C HIS A 134 12.47 14.97 -4.91
N VAL A 135 11.58 15.40 -4.03
CA VAL A 135 11.99 16.09 -2.80
C VAL A 135 12.27 15.02 -1.77
N ARG A 136 13.52 14.99 -1.29
CA ARG A 136 13.89 14.17 -0.14
C ARG A 136 13.18 14.74 1.09
N GLN A 137 12.19 14.04 1.59
CA GLN A 137 11.41 14.47 2.75
C GLN A 137 11.63 13.53 3.93
N LEU A 138 11.59 14.09 5.14
CA LEU A 138 11.55 13.32 6.36
C LEU A 138 10.13 12.79 6.55
N ILE A 139 9.97 11.48 6.64
CA ILE A 139 8.67 10.85 6.79
C ILE A 139 8.67 9.84 7.94
N SER A 140 7.48 9.61 8.51
CA SER A 140 7.20 8.39 9.28
C SER A 140 6.36 7.45 8.44
N VAL A 141 6.77 6.19 8.37
CA VAL A 141 6.05 5.10 7.70
C VAL A 141 5.58 4.14 8.77
N MET A 142 4.31 3.81 8.75
CA MET A 142 3.73 2.74 9.56
C MET A 142 3.29 1.61 8.64
N VAL A 143 3.60 0.38 9.01
CA VAL A 143 3.09 -0.84 8.38
C VAL A 143 2.36 -1.63 9.47
N VAL A 144 1.13 -2.01 9.21
CA VAL A 144 0.31 -2.86 10.09
C VAL A 144 -0.12 -4.08 9.30
N ASP A 145 0.03 -5.28 9.85
CA ASP A 145 -0.38 -6.52 9.18
C ASP A 145 -1.17 -7.44 10.11
N ILE A 146 -2.16 -8.17 9.57
CA ILE A 146 -3.01 -9.08 10.34
C ILE A 146 -2.26 -10.37 10.64
N ARG A 147 -2.21 -10.74 11.92
CA ARG A 147 -1.55 -11.96 12.36
C ARG A 147 -2.33 -13.20 11.94
N ASP A 148 -1.57 -14.19 11.50
CA ASP A 148 -2.07 -15.54 11.22
C ASP A 148 -3.25 -15.55 10.24
N PHE A 149 -3.29 -14.57 9.34
CA PHE A 149 -4.32 -14.40 8.32
C PHE A 149 -4.49 -15.66 7.45
N THR A 150 -3.40 -16.35 7.12
CA THR A 150 -3.45 -17.63 6.40
C THR A 150 -4.21 -18.73 7.16
N VAL A 151 -4.16 -18.74 8.50
CA VAL A 151 -4.94 -19.69 9.31
C VAL A 151 -6.42 -19.30 9.28
N LEU A 152 -6.70 -18.00 9.41
CA LEU A 152 -8.04 -17.43 9.34
C LEU A 152 -8.75 -17.81 8.03
N THR A 153 -8.06 -17.63 6.89
CA THR A 153 -8.61 -17.93 5.54
C THR A 153 -8.96 -19.41 5.30
N ARG A 154 -8.47 -20.33 6.13
CA ARG A 154 -8.74 -21.78 6.01
C ARG A 154 -9.91 -22.25 6.87
N GLN A 155 -10.28 -21.49 7.90
CA GLN A 155 -11.26 -21.89 8.91
C GLN A 155 -12.60 -21.16 8.77
N ILE A 156 -12.63 -20.09 7.99
CA ILE A 156 -13.79 -19.22 7.84
C ILE A 156 -14.33 -19.33 6.41
N ASP A 157 -15.65 -19.25 6.30
CA ASP A 157 -16.33 -19.09 5.02
C ASP A 157 -15.85 -17.82 4.28
N GLU A 158 -15.61 -17.94 2.97
CA GLU A 158 -15.03 -16.86 2.16
C GLU A 158 -15.85 -15.57 2.21
N LYS A 159 -17.19 -15.66 2.33
CA LYS A 159 -18.05 -14.48 2.43
C LYS A 159 -17.85 -13.73 3.75
N ILE A 160 -17.81 -14.47 4.86
CA ILE A 160 -17.61 -13.89 6.20
C ILE A 160 -16.22 -13.25 6.29
N LEU A 161 -15.21 -13.93 5.75
CA LEU A 161 -13.85 -13.40 5.68
C LEU A 161 -13.80 -12.10 4.87
N SER A 162 -14.43 -12.07 3.69
CA SER A 162 -14.46 -10.88 2.83
C SER A 162 -15.15 -9.69 3.52
N GLU A 163 -16.29 -9.92 4.18
CA GLU A 163 -17.01 -8.87 4.92
C GLU A 163 -16.21 -8.33 6.12
N ALA A 164 -15.58 -9.22 6.89
CA ALA A 164 -14.76 -8.85 8.04
C ALA A 164 -13.53 -8.03 7.63
N ILE A 165 -12.82 -8.47 6.59
CA ILE A 165 -11.62 -7.80 6.10
C ILE A 165 -11.95 -6.50 5.38
N GLY A 166 -13.02 -6.46 4.57
CA GLY A 166 -13.49 -5.20 3.98
C GLY A 166 -13.89 -4.18 5.04
N THR A 167 -14.51 -4.62 6.14
CA THR A 167 -14.83 -3.76 7.29
C THR A 167 -13.58 -3.29 8.01
N TRP A 168 -12.60 -4.18 8.21
CA TRP A 168 -11.32 -3.84 8.81
C TRP A 168 -10.60 -2.75 8.02
N PHE A 169 -10.47 -2.92 6.69
CA PHE A 169 -9.80 -1.95 5.83
C PHE A 169 -10.47 -0.58 5.86
N ARG A 170 -11.80 -0.55 5.71
CA ARG A 170 -12.55 0.71 5.75
C ARG A 170 -12.35 1.45 7.08
N ARG A 171 -12.50 0.75 8.21
CA ARG A 171 -12.31 1.35 9.55
C ARG A 171 -10.86 1.75 9.79
N ALA A 172 -9.91 0.96 9.31
CA ALA A 172 -8.50 1.30 9.40
C ALA A 172 -8.20 2.62 8.67
N GLY A 173 -8.68 2.77 7.43
CA GLY A 173 -8.56 4.02 6.68
C GLY A 173 -9.22 5.22 7.40
N GLU A 174 -10.41 5.04 7.96
CA GLU A 174 -11.10 6.08 8.75
C GLU A 174 -10.27 6.51 9.97
N ILE A 175 -9.73 5.56 10.75
CA ILE A 175 -8.88 5.82 11.92
C ILE A 175 -7.61 6.56 11.49
N ILE A 176 -6.89 6.02 10.52
CA ILE A 176 -5.62 6.59 10.02
C ILE A 176 -5.81 8.02 9.50
N GLY A 177 -6.92 8.27 8.80
CA GLY A 177 -7.27 9.61 8.32
C GLY A 177 -7.51 10.61 9.46
N GLN A 178 -8.11 10.19 10.57
CA GLN A 178 -8.32 11.05 11.75
C GLN A 178 -7.00 11.48 12.41
N TYR A 179 -5.98 10.62 12.36
CA TYR A 179 -4.65 10.92 12.89
C TYR A 179 -3.71 11.61 11.88
N GLY A 180 -4.27 12.16 10.80
CA GLY A 180 -3.56 13.08 9.90
C GLY A 180 -2.56 12.41 8.95
N SER A 181 -2.77 11.12 8.62
CA SER A 181 -1.96 10.49 7.59
C SER A 181 -2.20 11.15 6.23
N TRP A 182 -1.12 11.26 5.46
CA TRP A 182 -1.13 11.89 4.15
C TRP A 182 -1.46 10.90 3.03
N VAL A 183 -1.11 9.61 3.22
CA VAL A 183 -1.34 8.51 2.27
C VAL A 183 -1.48 7.19 3.01
N ASP A 184 -2.55 6.46 2.71
CA ASP A 184 -2.75 5.05 3.07
C ASP A 184 -2.68 4.16 1.81
N LYS A 185 -1.96 3.03 1.91
CA LYS A 185 -1.86 1.99 0.87
C LYS A 185 -2.18 0.63 1.48
N TYR A 186 -3.02 -0.12 0.80
CA TYR A 186 -3.41 -1.48 1.20
C TYR A 186 -2.59 -2.49 0.38
N ILE A 187 -1.88 -3.40 1.05
CA ILE A 187 -1.01 -4.41 0.41
C ILE A 187 -1.35 -5.78 0.99
N GLY A 188 -2.19 -6.54 0.29
CA GLY A 188 -2.65 -7.84 0.82
C GLY A 188 -3.50 -7.62 2.06
N ASP A 189 -3.06 -8.14 3.20
CA ASP A 189 -3.57 -7.98 4.57
C ASP A 189 -2.90 -6.83 5.35
N ALA A 190 -1.88 -6.18 4.75
CA ALA A 190 -1.17 -5.08 5.36
C ALA A 190 -1.74 -3.71 4.99
N VAL A 191 -1.64 -2.77 5.92
CA VAL A 191 -1.92 -1.34 5.76
C VAL A 191 -0.60 -0.59 5.95
N MET A 192 -0.19 0.17 4.93
CA MET A 192 0.95 1.06 4.99
C MET A 192 0.48 2.51 4.97
N THR A 193 1.03 3.34 5.85
CA THR A 193 0.63 4.75 5.93
C THR A 193 1.85 5.64 6.08
N VAL A 194 1.74 6.88 5.59
CA VAL A 194 2.84 7.84 5.59
C VAL A 194 2.41 9.17 6.22
N TRP A 195 3.30 9.73 7.05
CA TRP A 195 3.23 11.11 7.54
C TRP A 195 4.48 11.85 7.09
N VAL A 196 4.30 13.05 6.55
CA VAL A 196 5.39 13.95 6.17
C VAL A 196 5.69 14.88 7.34
N HIS A 197 6.98 15.03 7.66
CA HIS A 197 7.46 15.91 8.70
C HIS A 197 8.22 17.10 8.11
N SER A 198 8.47 18.09 8.97
CA SER A 198 9.34 19.21 8.63
C SER A 198 10.78 18.73 8.38
N PRO A 199 11.56 19.39 7.49
CA PRO A 199 12.96 19.05 7.26
C PRO A 199 13.84 19.11 8.53
N GLU A 200 13.44 19.91 9.53
CA GLU A 200 14.14 20.09 10.80
C GLU A 200 14.01 18.88 11.75
N GLY A 201 13.02 18.02 11.53
CA GLY A 201 12.74 16.87 12.38
C GLY A 201 11.26 16.54 12.49
N ALA A 202 10.96 15.32 12.96
CA ALA A 202 9.62 14.94 13.38
C ALA A 202 9.37 15.48 14.79
N ASP A 203 8.24 16.16 15.00
CA ASP A 203 7.85 16.58 16.35
C ASP A 203 7.26 15.40 17.15
N GLN A 204 7.49 15.42 18.46
CA GLN A 204 7.05 14.35 19.36
C GLN A 204 5.53 14.18 19.34
N ALA A 205 4.77 15.27 19.28
CA ALA A 205 3.30 15.22 19.27
C ALA A 205 2.75 14.50 18.03
N SER A 206 3.36 14.72 16.86
CA SER A 206 3.06 14.00 15.63
C SER A 206 3.34 12.50 15.77
N LEU A 207 4.47 12.11 16.36
CA LEU A 207 4.76 10.68 16.59
C LEU A 207 3.83 10.04 17.63
N VAL A 208 3.45 10.76 18.68
CA VAL A 208 2.44 10.30 19.65
C VAL A 208 1.10 10.07 18.96
N LYS A 209 0.68 10.92 18.02
CA LYS A 209 -0.54 10.69 17.22
C LYS A 209 -0.46 9.43 16.36
N ILE A 210 0.70 9.12 15.77
CA ILE A 210 0.90 7.87 15.02
C ILE A 210 0.75 6.67 15.96
N LEU A 211 1.33 6.74 17.16
CA LEU A 211 1.21 5.70 18.17
C LEU A 211 -0.24 5.52 18.67
N GLN A 212 -0.99 6.61 18.84
CA GLN A 212 -2.42 6.58 19.15
C GLN A 212 -3.21 5.90 18.02
N ALA A 213 -2.90 6.21 16.75
CA ALA A 213 -3.53 5.53 15.61
C ALA A 213 -3.32 4.01 15.68
N VAL A 214 -2.10 3.54 15.98
CA VAL A 214 -1.82 2.10 16.14
C VAL A 214 -2.62 1.48 17.30
N SER A 215 -2.69 2.16 18.44
CA SER A 215 -3.47 1.70 19.59
C SER A 215 -4.95 1.54 19.23
N THR A 216 -5.55 2.55 18.60
CA THR A 216 -6.95 2.51 18.14
C THR A 216 -7.18 1.44 17.07
N LEU A 217 -6.23 1.24 16.14
CA LEU A 217 -6.29 0.16 15.17
C LEU A 217 -6.26 -1.21 15.85
N ALA A 218 -5.40 -1.41 16.85
CA ALA A 218 -5.29 -2.66 17.57
C ALA A 218 -6.59 -3.00 18.33
N GLU A 219 -7.18 -2.00 19.00
CA GLU A 219 -8.46 -2.15 19.69
C GLU A 219 -9.59 -2.51 18.71
N MET A 220 -9.76 -1.72 17.64
CA MET A 220 -10.78 -1.96 16.62
C MET A 220 -10.63 -3.35 16.00
N THR A 221 -9.40 -3.77 15.71
CA THR A 221 -9.10 -5.09 15.15
C THR A 221 -9.54 -6.19 16.10
N SER A 222 -9.23 -6.06 17.38
CA SER A 222 -9.59 -7.07 18.39
C SER A 222 -11.10 -7.23 18.53
N GLN A 223 -11.87 -6.14 18.40
CA GLN A 223 -13.33 -6.15 18.54
C GLN A 223 -14.08 -6.69 17.30
N LEU A 224 -13.39 -6.97 16.18
CA LEU A 224 -14.09 -7.48 14.99
C LEU A 224 -14.72 -8.86 15.19
N HIS A 225 -14.18 -9.68 16.10
CA HIS A 225 -14.78 -10.98 16.42
C HIS A 225 -16.16 -10.87 17.09
N GLU A 226 -16.52 -9.70 17.62
CA GLU A 226 -17.83 -9.47 18.24
C GLU A 226 -18.91 -9.24 17.17
N GLN A 227 -18.51 -8.79 15.99
CA GLN A 227 -19.41 -8.46 14.87
C GLN A 227 -19.48 -9.57 13.82
N PHE A 228 -18.39 -10.34 13.67
CA PHE A 228 -18.29 -11.43 12.73
C PHE A 228 -17.98 -12.73 13.49
N PRO A 229 -18.51 -13.89 13.08
CA PRO A 229 -18.26 -15.17 13.74
C PRO A 229 -16.85 -15.70 13.43
N LEU A 230 -15.84 -14.98 13.93
CA LEU A 230 -14.44 -15.33 13.79
C LEU A 230 -14.05 -16.36 14.86
N PRO A 231 -13.18 -17.33 14.55
CA PRO A 231 -12.78 -18.39 15.48
C PRO A 231 -11.96 -17.86 16.66
N PHE A 232 -11.38 -16.67 16.55
CA PHE A 232 -10.60 -15.99 17.57
C PHE A 232 -10.53 -14.48 17.31
N PRO A 233 -10.21 -13.65 18.33
CA PRO A 233 -9.91 -12.24 18.15
C PRO A 233 -8.79 -12.01 17.13
N LEU A 234 -9.02 -11.12 16.16
CA LEU A 234 -7.97 -10.73 15.23
C LEU A 234 -6.89 -9.95 15.97
N ARG A 235 -5.65 -10.15 15.54
CA ARG A 235 -4.48 -9.44 16.07
C ARG A 235 -3.71 -8.85 14.91
N ILE A 236 -2.96 -7.80 15.18
CA ILE A 236 -2.08 -7.14 14.21
C ILE A 236 -0.65 -7.06 14.74
N GLY A 237 0.33 -7.02 13.84
CA GLY A 237 1.68 -6.54 14.10
C GLY A 237 1.86 -5.16 13.51
N ALA A 238 2.67 -4.31 14.13
CA ALA A 238 2.94 -2.95 13.66
C ALA A 238 4.45 -2.64 13.60
N GLY A 239 4.90 -2.08 12.50
CA GLY A 239 6.25 -1.55 12.31
C GLY A 239 6.20 -0.06 11.99
N ILE A 240 6.95 0.77 12.74
CA ILE A 240 7.03 2.20 12.48
C ILE A 240 8.47 2.63 12.31
N ASN A 241 8.77 3.32 11.22
CA ASN A 241 10.09 3.89 10.99
C ASN A 241 10.03 5.34 10.53
N THR A 242 11.01 6.13 10.96
CA THR A 242 11.14 7.54 10.60
C THR A 242 12.48 7.76 9.94
N GLY A 243 12.47 8.42 8.79
CA GLY A 243 13.68 8.64 8.02
C GLY A 243 13.41 9.39 6.73
N TYR A 244 14.49 9.77 6.07
CA TYR A 244 14.37 10.41 4.77
C TYR A 244 13.97 9.38 3.72
N ALA A 245 12.97 9.72 2.91
CA ALA A 245 12.59 8.94 1.74
C ALA A 245 12.38 9.88 0.56
N MET A 246 12.44 9.30 -0.64
CA MET A 246 12.05 10.06 -1.81
C MET A 246 10.54 10.11 -1.89
N VAL A 247 10.05 11.34 -1.99
CA VAL A 247 8.64 11.63 -2.09
C VAL A 247 8.42 12.37 -3.41
N GLY A 248 7.73 11.72 -4.35
CA GLY A 248 7.33 12.32 -5.60
C GLY A 248 6.01 13.06 -5.44
N ASN A 249 5.97 14.36 -5.78
CA ASN A 249 4.72 15.09 -5.91
C ASN A 249 4.12 14.78 -7.29
N THR A 250 3.23 13.81 -7.32
CA THR A 250 2.53 13.42 -8.54
C THR A 250 1.09 13.91 -8.45
N GLY A 251 0.85 15.23 -8.52
CA GLY A 251 -0.51 15.77 -8.70
C GLY A 251 -0.71 17.22 -8.23
N SER A 252 -1.44 18.01 -9.01
CA SER A 252 -2.02 19.30 -8.62
C SER A 252 -3.40 19.07 -7.98
N GLY A 253 -3.45 18.90 -6.65
CA GLY A 253 -4.68 18.76 -5.87
C GLY A 253 -4.41 18.45 -4.39
N ASP A 254 -5.42 18.64 -3.53
CA ASP A 254 -5.34 18.57 -2.04
C ASP A 254 -4.93 17.20 -1.45
N ARG A 255 -4.70 16.17 -2.27
CA ARG A 255 -4.18 14.85 -1.87
C ARG A 255 -3.21 14.29 -2.92
N PRO A 256 -1.90 14.53 -2.79
CA PRO A 256 -0.91 13.99 -3.71
C PRO A 256 -0.79 12.45 -3.60
N ASP A 257 -0.61 11.76 -4.74
CA ASP A 257 -0.21 10.35 -4.74
C ASP A 257 1.26 10.25 -4.33
N TYR A 258 1.52 10.03 -3.04
CA TYR A 258 2.88 9.84 -2.53
C TYR A 258 3.33 8.39 -2.76
N THR A 259 4.28 8.19 -3.66
CA THR A 259 5.08 6.95 -3.66
C THR A 259 6.32 7.21 -2.84
N ALA A 260 6.23 7.00 -1.52
CA ALA A 260 7.40 6.92 -0.68
C ALA A 260 8.23 5.70 -1.13
N LEU A 261 9.41 5.94 -1.69
CA LEU A 261 10.38 4.92 -2.09
C LEU A 261 11.67 5.15 -1.30
N GLY A 262 12.21 4.08 -0.72
CA GLY A 262 13.54 4.10 -0.08
C GLY A 262 13.68 3.19 1.13
N ASP A 263 14.89 3.17 1.69
CA ASP A 263 15.28 2.33 2.83
C ASP A 263 14.39 2.52 4.05
N THR A 264 13.86 3.74 4.26
CA THR A 264 12.94 4.05 5.36
C THR A 264 11.66 3.21 5.30
N VAL A 265 11.08 3.04 4.10
CA VAL A 265 9.86 2.24 3.88
C VAL A 265 10.17 0.75 4.03
N ASN A 266 11.26 0.29 3.41
CA ASN A 266 11.70 -1.11 3.52
C ASN A 266 11.98 -1.50 4.98
N ALA A 267 12.58 -0.61 5.77
CA ALA A 267 12.80 -0.81 7.18
C ALA A 267 11.48 -0.89 7.98
N ALA A 268 10.43 -0.14 7.62
CA ALA A 268 9.13 -0.25 8.29
C ALA A 268 8.49 -1.65 8.10
N PHE A 269 8.54 -2.21 6.89
CA PHE A 269 8.14 -3.61 6.66
C PHE A 269 8.99 -4.60 7.45
N ARG A 270 10.31 -4.38 7.51
CA ARG A 270 11.21 -5.22 8.31
C ARG A 270 10.85 -5.18 9.79
N LEU A 271 10.56 -4.00 10.32
CA LEU A 271 10.17 -3.81 11.71
C LEU A 271 8.85 -4.53 12.00
N GLU A 272 7.82 -4.34 11.16
CA GLU A 272 6.56 -5.07 11.30
C GLU A 272 6.84 -6.56 11.35
N SER A 273 7.54 -7.12 10.36
CA SER A 273 7.70 -8.57 10.28
C SER A 273 8.57 -9.13 11.41
N SER A 274 9.41 -8.31 12.03
CA SER A 274 10.23 -8.68 13.19
C SER A 274 9.43 -8.86 14.48
N THR A 275 8.24 -8.25 14.58
CA THR A 275 7.40 -8.35 15.78
C THR A 275 6.95 -9.80 16.05
N LYS A 276 6.69 -10.59 15.00
CA LYS A 276 6.25 -12.00 15.11
C LYS A 276 7.30 -12.90 15.79
N PRO A 277 8.55 -13.02 15.30
CA PRO A 277 9.57 -13.83 15.96
C PRO A 277 9.97 -13.31 17.34
N LEU A 278 9.79 -12.02 17.61
CA LEU A 278 9.99 -11.44 18.95
C LEU A 278 8.87 -11.77 19.94
N GLY A 279 7.71 -12.24 19.47
CA GLY A 279 6.53 -12.45 20.31
C GLY A 279 5.94 -11.14 20.85
N LEU A 280 6.09 -10.05 20.09
CA LEU A 280 5.65 -8.69 20.44
C LEU A 280 4.69 -8.15 19.38
N ASP A 281 4.09 -7.00 19.65
CA ASP A 281 3.01 -6.45 18.82
C ASP A 281 3.47 -5.27 17.96
N ILE A 282 4.40 -4.46 18.47
CA ILE A 282 4.87 -3.25 17.80
C ILE A 282 6.40 -3.14 17.84
N ALA A 283 6.99 -2.67 16.74
CA ALA A 283 8.41 -2.40 16.59
C ALA A 283 8.64 -0.99 16.01
N LEU A 284 9.50 -0.22 16.66
CA LEU A 284 9.89 1.13 16.27
C LEU A 284 11.34 1.12 15.76
N GLY A 285 11.61 1.92 14.74
CA GLY A 285 12.97 2.23 14.32
C GLY A 285 13.67 3.10 15.36
N GLU A 286 15.00 2.97 15.47
CA GLU A 286 15.80 3.78 16.40
C GLU A 286 15.61 5.29 16.18
N THR A 287 15.45 5.74 14.93
CA THR A 287 15.18 7.14 14.61
C THR A 287 13.80 7.58 15.09
N THR A 288 12.76 6.76 14.91
CA THR A 288 11.42 7.03 15.44
C THR A 288 11.46 7.17 16.95
N TYR A 289 12.11 6.22 17.63
CA TYR A 289 12.27 6.25 19.08
C TYR A 289 13.07 7.48 19.56
N LYS A 290 14.10 7.89 18.80
CA LYS A 290 14.82 9.14 19.08
C LYS A 290 13.99 10.39 18.84
N TYR A 291 13.08 10.44 17.89
CA TYR A 291 12.19 11.61 17.76
C TYR A 291 11.10 11.63 18.83
N LEU A 292 10.77 10.47 19.41
CA LEU A 292 9.89 10.37 20.57
C LEU A 292 10.54 10.86 21.88
N GLN A 293 11.88 11.02 21.95
CA GLN A 293 12.70 11.12 23.17
C GLN A 293 11.93 11.48 24.44
N MET A 294 11.51 10.42 25.11
CA MET A 294 11.73 10.32 26.54
C MET A 294 13.22 10.07 26.78
N SER A 295 13.74 10.78 27.76
CA SER A 295 15.14 10.82 28.19
C SER A 295 15.80 9.44 28.30
N GLY A 296 17.11 9.40 28.03
CA GLY A 296 17.88 8.18 27.88
C GLY A 296 17.81 7.17 29.03
N ALA A 297 18.02 5.91 28.65
CA ALA A 297 18.17 4.68 29.43
C ALA A 297 16.86 4.08 29.99
N ASP A 298 16.53 2.90 29.46
CA ASP A 298 15.50 1.94 29.87
C ASP A 298 14.06 2.44 30.01
N ASP A 299 13.44 2.74 28.86
CA ASP A 299 11.98 2.75 28.75
C ASP A 299 11.43 1.33 28.93
N PRO A 300 10.60 1.09 29.96
CA PRO A 300 10.06 -0.23 30.24
C PRO A 300 9.09 -0.72 29.15
N CYS A 301 8.51 0.19 28.36
CA CYS A 301 7.52 -0.11 27.35
C CYS A 301 8.15 -0.59 26.03
N PHE A 302 9.29 -0.02 25.64
CA PHE A 302 9.97 -0.36 24.38
C PHE A 302 11.42 -0.81 24.58
N LYS A 303 11.60 -2.13 24.63
CA LYS A 303 12.91 -2.76 24.81
C LYS A 303 13.69 -2.79 23.50
N ARG A 304 15.02 -2.68 23.59
CA ARG A 304 15.91 -2.72 22.43
C ARG A 304 16.21 -4.16 22.01
N PHE A 305 16.09 -4.46 20.72
CA PHE A 305 16.42 -5.74 20.10
C PHE A 305 17.30 -5.54 18.87
N THR A 306 18.08 -6.56 18.53
CA THR A 306 18.76 -6.68 17.23
C THR A 306 18.21 -7.94 16.57
N VAL A 307 17.60 -7.80 15.40
CA VAL A 307 16.90 -8.89 14.72
C VAL A 307 17.55 -9.18 13.38
N GLU A 308 17.93 -10.43 13.17
CA GLU A 308 18.31 -10.97 11.86
C GLU A 308 17.07 -11.53 11.17
N MET A 309 16.85 -11.15 9.91
CA MET A 309 15.66 -11.57 9.17
C MET A 309 16.02 -12.20 7.84
N LYS A 310 15.39 -13.35 7.55
CA LYS A 310 15.57 -14.08 6.31
C LYS A 310 15.14 -13.21 5.12
N GLY A 311 16.04 -13.04 4.15
CA GLY A 311 15.82 -12.18 2.97
C GLY A 311 16.39 -10.77 3.09
N TYR A 312 17.09 -10.47 4.19
CA TYR A 312 17.75 -9.19 4.43
C TYR A 312 19.21 -9.40 4.87
N GLU A 313 20.14 -8.60 4.32
CA GLU A 313 21.58 -8.81 4.52
C GLU A 313 22.12 -8.26 5.84
N GLU A 314 21.50 -7.20 6.39
CA GLU A 314 21.95 -6.53 7.61
C GLU A 314 20.94 -6.67 8.77
N PRO A 315 21.40 -6.94 10.01
CA PRO A 315 20.55 -6.94 11.19
C PRO A 315 19.94 -5.55 11.44
N ILE A 316 18.67 -5.52 11.84
CA ILE A 316 17.99 -4.27 12.22
C ILE A 316 17.96 -4.11 13.74
N THR A 317 18.34 -2.92 14.23
CA THR A 317 18.10 -2.54 15.62
C THR A 317 16.71 -1.93 15.74
N THR A 318 15.90 -2.42 16.68
CA THR A 318 14.54 -1.95 16.91
C THR A 318 14.22 -1.78 18.40
N ARG A 319 13.22 -0.94 18.67
CA ARG A 319 12.57 -0.76 19.97
C ARG A 319 11.18 -1.38 19.92
N ALA A 320 10.95 -2.49 20.61
CA ALA A 320 9.73 -3.26 20.49
C ALA A 320 9.03 -3.49 21.84
N GLY A 321 7.71 -3.67 21.79
CA GLY A 321 6.84 -3.83 22.96
C GLY A 321 5.49 -4.46 22.61
N THR A 322 4.64 -4.64 23.62
CA THR A 322 3.25 -5.10 23.42
C THR A 322 2.30 -3.91 23.24
N PHE A 323 1.08 -4.14 22.76
CA PHE A 323 0.06 -3.08 22.76
C PHE A 323 -0.35 -2.65 24.18
N THR A 324 -0.20 -3.53 25.18
CA THR A 324 -0.37 -3.15 26.59
C THR A 324 0.67 -2.12 27.00
N ASP A 325 1.92 -2.30 26.58
CA ASP A 325 3.00 -1.37 26.88
C ASP A 325 2.85 -0.06 26.09
N LEU A 326 2.42 -0.13 24.83
CA LEU A 326 2.05 1.05 24.04
C LEU A 326 0.97 1.88 24.75
N ASN A 327 -0.08 1.25 25.27
CA ASN A 327 -1.17 1.96 25.95
C ASN A 327 -0.71 2.60 27.26
N LYS A 328 0.21 1.95 28.01
CA LYS A 328 0.83 2.55 29.20
C LYS A 328 1.66 3.78 28.82
N PHE A 329 2.47 3.67 27.77
CA PHE A 329 3.25 4.78 27.24
C PHE A 329 2.35 5.96 26.85
N LEU A 330 1.27 5.70 26.10
CA LEU A 330 0.35 6.74 25.64
C LEU A 330 -0.43 7.43 26.78
N ALA A 331 -0.64 6.74 27.91
CA ALA A 331 -1.31 7.33 29.08
C ALA A 331 -0.51 8.49 29.70
N GLU A 332 0.80 8.57 29.45
CA GLU A 332 1.64 9.70 29.88
C GLU A 332 1.43 10.96 29.02
N TYR A 333 0.72 10.84 27.90
CA TYR A 333 0.45 11.91 26.93
C TYR A 333 -1.05 12.26 26.78
N ALA A 334 -1.91 11.69 27.65
CA ALA A 334 -3.34 11.93 27.72
C ALA A 334 -3.67 13.05 28.72
#